data_AF-A0A9D6YYZ7-F1
#
_entry.id   AF-A0A9D6YYZ7-F1
#
_cell.length_a   1.000
_cell.length_b   1.000
_cell.length_c   1.000
_cell.angle_alpha   90.00
_cell.angle_beta   90.00
_cell.angle_gamma   90.00
#
_symmetry.space_group_name_H-M   'P 1'
#
loop_
_entity.id
_entity.type
_entity.pdbx_description
1 polymer ?
#
loop_
_entity_poly.entity_id
_entity_poly.type
_entity_poly.pdbx_seq_one_letter_code
_entity_poly.pdbx_strand_id
1 'polypeptide(L)' 'MKNITLSADEKLIESARLRASERNTTLNALFREWLHDVAGEPDLADEFRDLMERTSYADAGRKFTREEMNER' A
#
# COMPACT_ATOMS: atom_id res chain seq x y z
N MET A 1 -2.10 -17.52 -9.18
CA MET A 1 -0.75 -16.92 -9.03
C MET A 1 0.27 -17.83 -9.70
N LYS A 2 1.32 -17.27 -10.31
CA LYS A 2 2.48 -18.03 -10.80
C LYS A 2 3.52 -18.15 -9.68
N ASN A 3 4.28 -19.25 -9.65
CA ASN A 3 5.37 -19.45 -8.70
C ASN A 3 6.65 -18.85 -9.27
N ILE A 4 7.35 -18.05 -8.46
CA ILE A 4 8.66 -17.48 -8.79
C ILE A 4 9.68 -18.08 -7.82
N THR A 5 10.79 -18.60 -8.35
CA THR A 5 11.93 -19.07 -7.55
C THR A 5 13.02 -18.02 -7.57
N LEU A 6 13.42 -17.55 -6.39
CA LEU A 6 14.49 -16.58 -6.21
C LEU A 6 15.63 -17.22 -5.41
N SER A 7 16.86 -17.01 -5.86
CA SER A 7 18.06 -17.45 -5.15
C SER A 7 18.84 -16.23 -4.64
N ALA A 8 19.26 -16.29 -3.38
CA ALA A 8 20.06 -15.27 -2.72
C ALA A 8 20.97 -15.94 -1.68
N ASP A 9 21.92 -15.19 -1.13
CA ASP A 9 22.76 -15.68 -0.02
C ASP A 9 21.91 -16.10 1.18
N GLU A 10 22.21 -17.25 1.77
CA GLU A 10 21.46 -17.82 2.89
C GLU A 10 21.41 -16.85 4.09
N LYS A 11 22.50 -16.14 4.38
CA LYS A 11 22.54 -15.16 5.47
C LYS A 11 21.63 -13.97 5.19
N LEU A 12 21.49 -13.57 3.93
CA LEU A 12 20.54 -12.53 3.53
C LEU A 12 19.10 -12.99 3.70
N ILE A 13 18.79 -14.23 3.30
CA ILE A 13 17.44 -14.80 3.46
C ILE A 13 17.05 -14.85 4.93
N GLU A 14 17.93 -15.36 5.80
CA GLU A 14 17.67 -15.44 7.23
C GLU A 14 17.53 -14.06 7.88
N SER A 15 18.40 -13.10 7.53
CA SER A 15 18.29 -11.73 8.03
C SER A 15 16.98 -11.06 7.59
N ALA A 16 16.55 -11.28 6.35
CA ALA A 16 15.30 -10.73 5.84
C ALA A 16 14.07 -11.37 6.49
N ARG A 17 14.10 -12.68 6.77
CA ARG A 17 13.05 -13.37 7.54
C ARG A 17 12.91 -12.82 8.95
N LEU A 18 14.04 -12.59 9.64
CA LEU A 18 14.04 -12.03 10.98
C LEU A 18 13.37 -10.65 10.99
N ARG A 19 13.77 -9.75 10.08
CA ARG A 19 13.17 -8.42 9.95
C ARG A 19 11.69 -8.46 9.59
N ALA A 20 11.27 -9.40 8.76
CA ALA A 20 9.86 -9.58 8.43
C ALA A 20 9.06 -9.99 9.68
N SER A 21 9.59 -10.93 10.47
CA SER A 21 8.97 -11.38 11.72
C SER A 21 8.83 -10.25 12.74
N GLU A 22 9.86 -9.41 12.91
CA GLU A 22 9.82 -8.21 13.77
C GLU A 22 8.70 -7.23 13.37
N ARG A 23 8.35 -7.20 12.08
CA ARG A 23 7.27 -6.38 11.52
C ARG A 23 5.93 -7.12 11.42
N ASN A 24 5.79 -8.30 12.05
CA ASN A 24 4.61 -9.17 11.96
C ASN A 24 4.19 -9.50 10.52
N THR A 25 5.17 -9.66 9.62
CA THR A 25 4.96 -10.02 8.21
C THR A 25 5.87 -11.18 7.81
N THR A 26 5.85 -11.56 6.52
CA THR A 26 6.69 -12.63 5.98
C THR A 26 7.59 -12.11 4.87
N LEU A 27 8.73 -12.78 4.66
CA LEU A 27 9.62 -12.46 3.54
C LEU A 27 8.88 -12.47 2.19
N ASN A 28 7.92 -13.37 2.02
CA ASN A 28 7.13 -13.47 0.79
C ASN A 28 6.15 -12.30 0.63
N ALA A 29 5.59 -11.78 1.72
CA ALA A 29 4.75 -10.57 1.68
C ALA A 29 5.58 -9.35 1.29
N LEU A 30 6.75 -9.15 1.91
CA LEU A 30 7.68 -8.08 1.54
C LEU A 30 8.14 -8.20 0.08
N PHE A 31 8.36 -9.42 -0.41
CA PHE A 31 8.73 -9.64 -1.82
C PHE A 31 7.60 -9.24 -2.78
N ARG A 32 6.34 -9.46 -2.41
CA ARG A 32 5.20 -9.02 -3.23
C ARG A 32 5.06 -7.51 -3.24
N GLU A 33 5.19 -6.86 -2.08
CA GLU A 33 5.19 -5.39 -1.98
C GLU A 33 6.29 -4.80 -2.87
N TRP A 34 7.51 -5.33 -2.76
CA TRP A 34 8.61 -4.91 -3.62
C TRP A 34 8.33 -5.13 -5.12
N LEU A 35 7.66 -6.23 -5.49
CA LEU A 35 7.26 -6.45 -6.89
C LEU A 35 6.23 -5.43 -7.36
N HIS A 36 5.28 -5.02 -6.51
CA HIS A 36 4.32 -3.95 -6.82
C HIS A 36 5.06 -2.61 -7.04
N ASP A 37 5.96 -2.25 -6.12
CA ASP A 37 6.77 -1.03 -6.21
C ASP A 37 7.61 -1.00 -7.50
N VAL A 38 8.25 -2.12 -7.83
CA VAL A 38 9.10 -2.24 -9.04
C VAL A 38 8.27 -2.27 -10.32
N ALA A 39 7.09 -2.88 -10.30
CA ALA A 39 6.19 -2.90 -11.45
C ALA A 39 5.58 -1.52 -11.73
N GLY A 40 5.65 -0.59 -10.77
CA GLY A 40 4.98 0.69 -10.85
C GLY A 40 3.45 0.52 -10.96
N GLU A 41 2.90 -0.54 -10.37
CA GLU A 41 1.45 -0.64 -10.24
C GLU A 41 0.98 0.56 -9.40
N PRO A 42 -0.12 1.23 -9.81
CA PRO A 42 -0.53 2.50 -9.25
C PRO A 42 -0.62 2.38 -7.73
N ASP A 43 0.30 3.07 -7.06
CA ASP A 43 0.39 3.13 -5.61
C ASP A 43 -0.92 3.73 -5.08
N LEU A 44 -1.19 3.57 -3.79
CA LEU A 44 -2.34 4.18 -3.12
C LEU A 44 -2.47 5.68 -3.44
N ALA A 45 -1.35 6.35 -3.78
CA ALA A 45 -1.29 7.72 -4.25
C ALA A 45 -1.94 7.96 -5.62
N ASP A 46 -1.83 7.02 -6.56
CA ASP A 46 -2.46 7.07 -7.87
C ASP A 46 -3.95 6.74 -7.76
N GLU A 47 -4.33 5.73 -6.97
CA GLU A 47 -5.75 5.47 -6.65
C GLU A 47 -6.40 6.66 -5.92
N PHE A 48 -5.67 7.29 -5.00
CA PHE A 48 -6.13 8.50 -4.32
C PHE A 48 -6.28 9.67 -5.30
N ARG A 49 -5.35 9.83 -6.25
CA ARG A 49 -5.44 10.88 -7.27
C ARG A 49 -6.63 10.67 -8.19
N ASP A 50 -6.84 9.44 -8.65
CA ASP A 50 -8.00 9.06 -9.47
C ASP A 50 -9.32 9.27 -8.72
N LEU A 51 -9.37 8.91 -7.43
CA LEU A 51 -10.53 9.15 -6.59
C LEU A 51 -10.83 10.65 -6.47
N MET A 52 -9.81 11.45 -6.17
CA MET A 52 -9.95 12.91 -6.04
C MET A 52 -10.39 13.55 -7.36
N GLU A 53 -9.84 13.11 -8.49
CA GLU A 53 -10.23 13.59 -9.83
C GLU A 53 -11.69 13.23 -10.13
N ARG A 54 -12.10 11.99 -9.85
CA ARG A 54 -13.50 11.55 -10.01
C ARG A 54 -14.46 12.33 -9.13
N THR A 55 -14.06 12.77 -7.93
CA THR A 55 -14.92 13.55 -7.04
C THR A 55 -14.77 15.07 -7.21
N SER A 56 -14.00 15.53 -8.19
CA SER A 56 -13.73 16.97 -8.41
C SER A 56 -14.97 17.81 -8.70
N TYR A 57 -16.06 17.19 -9.17
CA TYR A 57 -17.35 17.85 -9.40
C TYR A 57 -18.14 18.11 -8.11
N ALA A 58 -17.77 17.48 -6.99
CA ALA A 58 -18.51 17.60 -5.75
C ALA A 58 -18.14 18.90 -5.04
N ASP A 59 -19.05 19.88 -5.09
CA ASP A 59 -18.96 21.12 -4.33
C ASP A 59 -20.01 21.12 -3.20
N ALA A 60 -19.54 21.16 -1.96
CA ALA A 60 -20.37 21.25 -0.77
C ALA A 60 -21.02 22.65 -0.59
N GLY A 61 -20.58 23.66 -1.35
CA GLY A 61 -21.06 25.05 -1.30
C GLY A 61 -20.71 25.80 0.00
N ARG A 62 -20.27 25.09 1.03
CA ARG A 62 -19.81 25.62 2.31
C ARG A 62 -18.89 24.63 3.01
N LYS A 63 -18.13 25.12 3.98
CA LYS A 63 -17.39 24.26 4.90
C LYS A 63 -18.32 23.82 6.04
N PHE A 64 -18.30 22.54 6.35
CA PHE A 64 -18.98 21.99 7.52
C PHE A 64 -18.02 21.96 8.70
N THR A 65 -18.55 22.22 9.90
CA THR A 65 -17.81 21.97 11.13
C THR A 65 -17.74 20.47 11.40
N ARG A 66 -16.77 20.06 12.23
CA ARG A 66 -16.62 18.65 12.60
C ARG A 66 -17.85 18.10 13.32
N GLU A 67 -18.56 18.94 14.07
CA GLU A 67 -19.79 18.58 14.78
C GLU A 67 -20.94 18.35 13.78
N GLU A 68 -21.14 19.25 12.81
CA GLU A 68 -22.14 19.12 11.74
C GLU A 68 -21.93 17.84 10.91
N MET A 69 -20.68 17.45 10.63
CA MET A 69 -20.38 16.22 9.87
C MET A 69 -20.64 14.92 10.66
N ASN A 70 -20.73 14.99 11.99
CA ASN A 70 -20.90 13.82 12.86
C ASN A 70 -22.31 13.72 13.45
N GLU A 71 -23.20 14.67 13.14
CA GLU A 71 -24.60 14.64 13.54
C GLU A 71 -25.31 13.50 12.78
N ARG A 72 -25.98 12.62 13.54
CA ARG A 72 -26.67 11.42 13.04
C ARG A 72 -28.16 11.52 13.30
#